data_AF-A0A478EDR0-F1
#
_entry.id   AF-A0A478EDR0-F1
#
_cell.length_a   1.000
_cell.length_b   1.000
_cell.length_c   1.000
_cell.angle_alpha   90.00
_cell.angle_beta   90.00
_cell.angle_gamma   90.00
#
_symmetry.space_group_name_H-M   'P 1'
#
loop_
_entity.id
_entity.type
_entity.pdbx_description
1 polymer ?
#
loop_
_entity_poly.entity_id
_entity_poly.type
_entity_poly.pdbx_seq_one_letter_code
_entity_poly.pdbx_strand_id
1 'polypeptide(L)'
;MSTSVTEEDGPMAWGSTSLWSFIDGSRFFSPWFWRFMFDILRFNFCATEIFAEKSNESQHDKTRDNERLESIGEYLKRKGYSDEFKRYYLIADVAAIWCMSTAGVFKDYPAEALIHFMSTHRLLNTITESLNWSTVKNGSKSYVDAFLRTLLENHHVHLETKIRRVRREDDHSALSLLGDEATVLETQILGSFQASRNEIALHLDPTVLSTKKSAQAAWNAVVPSVQDTRSRTKPTFGEHDPTSLLLSNSYYTKRQICVHDDMYRLRSLPWPGKPGSVGRVIVTLNPVRQPDAIQCRRTYYLSIISSAGVLAARNLDVLNKADNVSYTGAWMGYAFHGGGSGAGLAVANKIRTGTYENPTRFRSGEEL
;
A
#
# COMPACT_ATOMS: atom_id res chain seq x y z
N MET A 1 -9.40 0.12 -14.69
CA MET A 1 -9.43 0.28 -13.22
C MET A 1 -9.87 1.70 -12.93
N SER A 2 -10.67 1.91 -11.88
CA SER A 2 -11.15 3.24 -11.50
C SER A 2 -11.21 3.43 -10.00
N THR A 3 -10.94 4.65 -9.56
CA THR A 3 -10.91 5.11 -8.17
C THR A 3 -11.97 6.17 -7.98
N SER A 4 -12.44 6.31 -6.75
CA SER A 4 -13.36 7.36 -6.35
C SER A 4 -13.10 7.73 -4.90
N VAL A 5 -13.52 8.94 -4.56
CA VAL A 5 -13.42 9.50 -3.21
C VAL A 5 -14.77 10.08 -2.83
N THR A 6 -15.15 9.88 -1.58
CA THR A 6 -16.31 10.49 -0.94
C THR A 6 -15.90 11.04 0.41
N GLU A 7 -16.43 12.19 0.79
CA GLU A 7 -16.29 12.66 2.16
C GLU A 7 -17.30 11.95 3.05
N GLU A 8 -16.87 11.54 4.24
CA GLU A 8 -17.75 10.88 5.21
C GLU A 8 -18.99 11.70 5.58
N ASP A 9 -18.79 12.99 5.90
CA ASP A 9 -19.86 13.90 6.31
C ASP A 9 -20.42 14.73 5.14
N GLY A 10 -19.86 14.57 3.94
CA GLY A 10 -19.92 15.59 2.91
C GLY A 10 -20.77 15.24 1.69
N PRO A 11 -21.31 16.26 0.98
CA PRO A 11 -22.01 16.10 -0.31
C PRO A 11 -21.05 15.80 -1.48
N MET A 12 -19.73 15.80 -1.21
CA MET A 12 -18.68 15.74 -2.21
C MET A 12 -18.30 14.30 -2.53
N ALA A 13 -18.38 13.96 -3.81
CA ALA A 13 -17.96 12.68 -4.35
C ALA A 13 -17.27 12.93 -5.71
N TRP A 14 -16.17 12.24 -5.95
CA TRP A 14 -15.49 12.23 -7.25
C TRP A 14 -15.15 10.80 -7.64
N GLY A 15 -15.25 10.49 -8.93
CA GLY A 15 -14.83 9.22 -9.50
C GLY A 15 -14.02 9.44 -10.77
N SER A 16 -12.95 8.69 -10.93
CA SER A 16 -12.08 8.76 -12.11
C SER A 16 -12.74 8.23 -13.39
N THR A 17 -13.91 7.59 -13.28
CA THR A 17 -14.72 7.15 -14.43
C THR A 17 -15.38 8.28 -15.21
N SER A 18 -15.47 9.49 -14.63
CA SER A 18 -16.12 10.62 -15.28
C SER A 18 -15.65 11.93 -14.69
N LEU A 19 -15.16 12.84 -15.54
CA LEU A 19 -14.87 14.23 -15.15
C LEU A 19 -16.14 14.96 -14.68
N TRP A 20 -17.32 14.48 -15.08
CA TRP A 20 -18.62 14.98 -14.64
C TRP A 20 -18.98 14.58 -13.20
N SER A 21 -18.18 13.75 -12.52
CA SER A 21 -18.44 13.35 -11.14
C SER A 21 -18.36 14.53 -10.15
N PHE A 22 -17.54 15.55 -10.44
CA PHE A 22 -17.52 16.82 -9.69
C PHE A 22 -18.64 17.78 -10.08
N ILE A 23 -19.30 17.53 -11.21
CA ILE A 23 -20.19 18.49 -11.86
C ILE A 23 -21.60 18.26 -11.32
N ASP A 24 -21.80 18.68 -10.08
CA ASP A 24 -23.08 19.25 -9.69
C ASP A 24 -23.06 20.68 -10.24
N GLY A 25 -23.51 20.85 -11.51
CA GLY A 25 -23.35 21.96 -12.48
C GLY A 25 -22.73 23.32 -12.07
N SER A 26 -22.97 23.78 -10.85
CA SER A 26 -22.42 24.98 -10.21
C SER A 26 -20.88 25.04 -10.07
N ARG A 27 -20.18 23.92 -9.82
CA ARG A 27 -18.73 23.96 -9.47
C ARG A 27 -17.77 24.01 -10.65
N PHE A 28 -18.24 23.70 -11.86
CA PHE A 28 -17.39 23.67 -13.05
C PHE A 28 -16.73 25.04 -13.34
N PHE A 29 -17.43 26.12 -13.04
CA PHE A 29 -16.92 27.49 -13.25
C PHE A 29 -16.14 28.05 -12.04
N SER A 30 -15.92 27.26 -10.99
CA SER A 30 -15.18 27.73 -9.82
C SER A 30 -13.67 27.74 -10.07
N PRO A 31 -12.92 28.76 -9.61
CA PRO A 31 -11.45 28.76 -9.63
C PRO A 31 -10.85 27.54 -8.94
N TRP A 32 -11.55 27.06 -7.92
CA TRP A 32 -11.28 25.83 -7.19
C TRP A 32 -11.15 24.61 -8.11
N PHE A 33 -12.14 24.38 -8.99
CA PHE A 33 -12.17 23.23 -9.89
C PHE A 33 -11.03 23.28 -10.92
N TRP A 34 -10.79 24.46 -11.49
CA TRP A 34 -9.72 24.63 -12.49
C TRP A 34 -8.34 24.49 -11.86
N ARG A 35 -8.13 24.96 -10.63
CA ARG A 35 -6.88 24.72 -9.91
C ARG A 35 -6.65 23.23 -9.66
N PHE A 36 -7.68 22.51 -9.23
CA PHE A 36 -7.63 21.07 -9.02
C PHE A 36 -7.30 20.29 -10.31
N MET A 37 -7.96 20.61 -11.42
CA MET A 37 -7.68 19.98 -12.72
C MET A 37 -6.29 20.30 -13.25
N PHE A 38 -5.83 21.54 -13.08
CA PHE A 38 -4.46 21.94 -13.42
C PHE A 38 -3.44 21.12 -12.62
N ASP A 39 -3.65 20.95 -11.32
CA ASP A 39 -2.76 20.16 -10.46
C ASP A 39 -2.73 18.68 -10.85
N ILE A 40 -3.86 18.09 -11.25
CA ILE A 40 -3.91 16.73 -11.80
C ILE A 40 -3.03 16.63 -13.05
N LEU A 41 -3.24 17.51 -14.03
CA LEU A 41 -2.49 17.50 -15.28
C LEU A 41 -0.99 17.69 -15.01
N ARG A 42 -0.64 18.72 -14.23
CA ARG A 42 0.71 19.03 -13.83
C ARG A 42 1.39 17.85 -13.12
N PHE A 43 0.71 17.16 -12.21
CA PHE A 43 1.28 16.00 -11.54
C PHE A 43 1.53 14.83 -12.51
N ASN A 44 0.56 14.51 -13.36
CA ASN A 44 0.70 13.41 -14.32
C ASN A 44 1.85 13.65 -15.32
N PHE A 45 2.09 14.89 -15.75
CA PHE A 45 3.15 15.22 -16.71
C PHE A 45 4.52 15.52 -16.08
N CYS A 46 4.56 16.16 -14.91
CA CYS A 46 5.82 16.68 -14.36
C CYS A 46 6.34 15.92 -13.14
N ALA A 47 5.58 14.99 -12.54
CA ALA A 47 6.02 14.35 -11.29
C ALA A 47 7.37 13.62 -11.44
N THR A 48 7.63 13.01 -12.61
CA THR A 48 8.87 12.28 -12.89
C THR A 48 10.12 13.17 -12.97
N GLU A 49 9.97 14.51 -13.05
CA GLU A 49 11.11 15.45 -12.99
C GLU A 49 11.88 15.34 -11.67
N ILE A 50 11.25 14.82 -10.61
CA ILE A 50 11.91 14.56 -9.32
C ILE A 50 13.17 13.70 -9.45
N PHE A 51 13.24 12.78 -10.43
CA PHE A 51 14.39 11.93 -10.65
C PHE A 51 15.61 12.71 -11.20
N ALA A 52 15.37 13.76 -11.99
CA ALA A 52 16.40 14.62 -12.55
C ALA A 52 16.85 15.74 -11.58
N GLU A 53 16.01 16.12 -10.62
CA GLU A 53 16.39 17.09 -9.57
C GLU A 53 17.52 16.55 -8.69
N LYS A 54 17.41 15.27 -8.32
CA LYS A 54 18.34 14.62 -7.39
C LYS A 54 19.71 14.32 -7.99
N SER A 55 19.80 14.10 -9.31
CA SER A 55 21.09 13.91 -9.99
C SER A 55 21.92 15.19 -10.06
N ASN A 56 21.26 16.36 -9.98
CA ASN A 56 21.90 17.67 -10.06
C ASN A 56 22.26 18.27 -8.68
N GLU A 57 21.78 17.70 -7.58
CA GLU A 57 22.24 18.06 -6.24
C GLU A 57 23.68 17.58 -6.04
N SER A 58 24.61 18.55 -6.05
CA SER A 58 26.05 18.32 -5.97
C SER A 58 26.42 17.52 -4.71
N GLN A 59 27.48 16.70 -4.81
CA GLN A 59 28.06 15.80 -3.79
C GLN A 59 28.28 16.35 -2.36
N HIS A 60 27.95 17.61 -2.07
CA HIS A 60 28.23 18.28 -0.81
C HIS A 60 27.24 18.01 0.33
N ASP A 61 26.08 17.38 0.11
CA ASP A 61 25.08 17.11 1.17
C ASP A 61 24.68 15.62 1.31
N LYS A 62 25.50 14.69 0.77
CA LYS A 62 25.24 13.23 0.83
C LYS A 62 25.20 12.65 2.25
N THR A 63 25.70 13.36 3.25
CA THR A 63 25.70 12.91 4.65
C THR A 63 24.36 13.13 5.35
N ARG A 64 23.53 14.08 4.91
CA ARG A 64 22.16 14.29 5.46
C ARG A 64 21.10 13.43 4.79
N ASP A 65 21.25 13.14 3.49
CA ASP A 65 20.28 12.38 2.69
C ASP A 65 20.09 10.91 3.11
N ASN A 66 21.04 10.35 3.85
CA ASN A 66 20.96 8.96 4.31
C ASN A 66 20.04 8.75 5.52
N GLU A 67 19.59 9.80 6.20
CA GLU A 67 18.77 9.66 7.40
C GLU A 67 17.26 9.74 7.11
N ARG A 68 16.84 10.58 6.15
CA ARG A 68 15.42 10.75 5.81
C ARG A 68 15.20 11.24 4.37
N LEU A 69 14.38 10.48 3.64
CA LEU A 69 13.90 10.82 2.30
C LEU A 69 12.79 11.88 2.37
N GLU A 70 12.75 12.78 1.38
CA GLU A 70 11.66 13.75 1.20
C GLU A 70 10.31 13.01 1.12
N SER A 71 9.38 13.37 1.99
CA SER A 71 8.02 12.82 1.96
C SER A 71 7.21 13.41 0.79
N ILE A 72 6.19 12.69 0.34
CA ILE A 72 5.30 13.21 -0.70
C ILE A 72 4.59 14.49 -0.26
N GLY A 73 4.28 14.65 1.04
CA GLY A 73 3.72 15.90 1.56
C GLY A 73 4.65 17.10 1.40
N GLU A 74 5.95 16.89 1.67
CA GLU A 74 6.99 17.91 1.51
C GLU A 74 7.21 18.26 0.04
N TYR A 75 7.32 17.26 -0.83
CA TYR A 75 7.41 17.44 -2.27
C TYR A 75 6.23 18.28 -2.80
N LEU A 76 5.00 17.90 -2.44
CA LEU A 76 3.80 18.60 -2.92
C LEU A 76 3.73 20.04 -2.40
N LYS A 77 4.17 20.28 -1.17
CA LYS A 77 4.26 21.63 -0.60
C LYS A 77 5.32 22.46 -1.33
N ARG A 78 6.53 21.92 -1.53
CA ARG A 78 7.64 22.58 -2.24
C ARG A 78 7.27 22.91 -3.68
N LYS A 79 6.55 22.02 -4.36
CA LYS A 79 6.04 22.21 -5.72
C LYS A 79 4.71 22.97 -5.78
N GLY A 80 4.16 23.42 -4.64
CA GLY A 80 2.98 24.28 -4.59
C GLY A 80 1.69 23.64 -5.11
N TYR A 81 1.46 22.35 -4.86
CA TYR A 81 0.19 21.67 -5.17
C TYR A 81 -0.91 21.99 -4.16
N SER A 82 -2.15 22.12 -4.63
CA SER A 82 -3.32 22.42 -3.79
C SER A 82 -3.66 21.31 -2.80
N ASP A 83 -4.37 21.67 -1.73
CA ASP A 83 -4.83 20.69 -0.73
C ASP A 83 -5.96 19.81 -1.28
N GLU A 84 -6.67 20.28 -2.30
CA GLU A 84 -7.72 19.52 -2.95
C GLU A 84 -7.17 18.46 -3.88
N PHE A 85 -6.09 18.75 -4.59
CA PHE A 85 -5.33 17.73 -5.31
C PHE A 85 -4.88 16.60 -4.35
N LYS A 86 -4.30 16.97 -3.21
CA LYS A 86 -3.89 16.01 -2.17
C LYS A 86 -5.07 15.17 -1.69
N ARG A 87 -6.17 15.83 -1.34
CA ARG A 87 -7.33 15.21 -0.67
C ARG A 87 -8.19 14.35 -1.58
N TYR A 88 -8.45 14.78 -2.81
CA TYR A 88 -9.43 14.14 -3.68
C TYR A 88 -8.83 13.31 -4.81
N TYR A 89 -7.62 13.65 -5.27
CA TYR A 89 -6.94 12.88 -6.30
C TYR A 89 -5.94 11.90 -5.68
N LEU A 90 -4.88 12.43 -5.07
CA LEU A 90 -3.75 11.59 -4.67
C LEU A 90 -4.10 10.62 -3.53
N ILE A 91 -4.85 11.07 -2.51
CA ILE A 91 -5.31 10.18 -1.45
C ILE A 91 -6.13 9.01 -2.01
N ALA A 92 -7.01 9.25 -2.98
CA ALA A 92 -7.89 8.21 -3.50
C ALA A 92 -7.07 7.06 -4.11
N ASP A 93 -6.02 7.39 -4.86
CA ASP A 93 -5.17 6.41 -5.52
C ASP A 93 -4.21 5.73 -4.54
N VAL A 94 -3.57 6.50 -3.65
CA VAL A 94 -2.56 5.96 -2.72
C VAL A 94 -3.21 5.16 -1.60
N ALA A 95 -4.29 5.67 -1.01
CA ALA A 95 -4.95 5.00 0.11
C ALA A 95 -5.69 3.74 -0.32
N ALA A 96 -6.28 3.71 -1.52
CA ALA A 96 -6.90 2.49 -2.04
C ALA A 96 -5.88 1.34 -2.17
N ILE A 97 -4.62 1.67 -2.45
CA ILE A 97 -3.57 0.66 -2.66
C ILE A 97 -2.93 0.21 -1.34
N TRP A 98 -2.52 1.13 -0.48
CA TRP A 98 -1.76 0.80 0.73
C TRP A 98 -2.55 0.93 2.04
N CYS A 99 -3.82 1.34 1.98
CA CYS A 99 -4.75 1.41 3.12
C CYS A 99 -4.21 2.22 4.32
N MET A 100 -3.33 3.18 4.05
CA MET A 100 -2.73 4.04 5.05
C MET A 100 -3.70 5.15 5.48
N SER A 101 -3.48 5.73 6.68
CA SER A 101 -4.20 6.96 7.05
C SER A 101 -3.77 8.12 6.13
N THR A 102 -4.67 9.09 5.89
CA THR A 102 -4.38 10.30 5.10
C THR A 102 -3.10 10.99 5.56
N ALA A 103 -2.99 11.21 6.87
CA ALA A 103 -1.83 11.85 7.47
C ALA A 103 -0.55 10.99 7.41
N GLY A 104 -0.67 9.66 7.44
CA GLY A 104 0.46 8.75 7.27
C GLY A 104 1.01 8.79 5.85
N VAL A 105 0.14 8.83 4.83
CA VAL A 105 0.57 8.95 3.43
C VAL A 105 1.46 10.17 3.22
N PHE A 106 1.01 11.36 3.62
CA PHE A 106 1.77 12.59 3.35
C PHE A 106 3.01 12.77 4.21
N LYS A 107 3.01 12.24 5.44
CA LYS A 107 4.13 12.38 6.36
C LYS A 107 5.24 11.38 6.07
N ASP A 108 4.86 10.14 5.79
CA ASP A 108 5.79 9.02 5.91
C ASP A 108 6.21 8.46 4.54
N TYR A 109 5.37 8.58 3.51
CA TYR A 109 5.63 7.99 2.19
C TYR A 109 6.66 8.80 1.40
N PRO A 110 7.82 8.23 1.01
CA PRO A 110 8.83 8.95 0.25
C PRO A 110 8.34 9.33 -1.15
N ALA A 111 8.56 10.59 -1.56
CA ALA A 111 8.06 11.13 -2.82
C ALA A 111 8.59 10.36 -4.04
N GLU A 112 9.91 10.14 -4.09
CA GLU A 112 10.59 9.40 -5.17
C GLU A 112 10.04 7.97 -5.29
N ALA A 113 9.88 7.26 -4.17
CA ALA A 113 9.36 5.91 -4.15
C ALA A 113 7.91 5.84 -4.67
N LEU A 114 7.06 6.79 -4.27
CA LEU A 114 5.67 6.87 -4.72
C LEU A 114 5.56 7.21 -6.21
N ILE A 115 6.28 8.24 -6.65
CA ILE A 115 6.25 8.69 -8.05
C ILE A 115 6.80 7.60 -8.96
N HIS A 116 7.86 6.90 -8.55
CA HIS A 116 8.38 5.76 -9.30
C HIS A 116 7.33 4.65 -9.39
N PHE A 117 6.67 4.29 -8.28
CA PHE A 117 5.57 3.33 -8.32
C PHE A 117 4.48 3.77 -9.29
N MET A 118 4.02 5.02 -9.21
CA MET A 118 2.96 5.53 -10.06
C MET A 118 3.36 5.52 -11.53
N SER A 119 4.62 5.84 -11.85
CA SER A 119 5.17 5.75 -13.21
C SER A 119 5.20 4.31 -13.72
N THR A 120 5.83 3.39 -12.98
CA THR A 120 5.98 1.98 -13.41
C THR A 120 4.63 1.27 -13.55
N HIS A 121 3.61 1.67 -12.79
CA HIS A 121 2.26 1.09 -12.84
C HIS A 121 1.28 1.91 -13.70
N ARG A 122 1.78 2.90 -14.45
CA ARG A 122 1.01 3.78 -15.35
C ARG A 122 -0.08 4.61 -14.67
N LEU A 123 -0.02 4.78 -13.36
CA LEU A 123 -0.94 5.65 -12.60
C LEU A 123 -0.76 7.14 -12.93
N LEU A 124 0.37 7.52 -13.54
CA LEU A 124 0.59 8.87 -14.08
C LEU A 124 0.03 9.05 -15.51
N ASN A 125 -0.49 7.98 -16.13
CA ASN A 125 -1.03 8.02 -17.49
C ASN A 125 -2.56 7.98 -17.49
N THR A 126 -3.23 8.11 -16.34
CA THR A 126 -4.70 7.92 -16.24
C THR A 126 -5.52 8.94 -17.02
N ILE A 127 -4.88 10.03 -17.47
CA ILE A 127 -5.50 11.06 -18.33
C ILE A 127 -5.48 10.63 -19.81
N THR A 128 -4.48 9.85 -20.22
CA THR A 128 -4.25 9.43 -21.62
C THR A 128 -4.60 7.97 -21.87
N GLU A 129 -4.56 7.12 -20.85
CA GLU A 129 -4.74 5.67 -20.94
C GLU A 129 -5.68 5.14 -19.86
N SER A 130 -6.44 4.10 -20.21
CA SER A 130 -7.18 3.31 -19.22
C SER A 130 -6.28 2.25 -18.61
N LEU A 131 -6.28 2.15 -17.28
CA LEU A 131 -5.49 1.16 -16.56
C LEU A 131 -6.11 -0.24 -16.65
N ASN A 132 -5.46 -1.12 -17.40
CA ASN A 132 -5.85 -2.53 -17.57
C ASN A 132 -5.14 -3.41 -16.55
N TRP A 133 -5.71 -3.52 -15.35
CA TRP A 133 -5.23 -4.44 -14.32
C TRP A 133 -5.90 -5.80 -14.49
N SER A 134 -5.08 -6.84 -14.64
CA SER A 134 -5.55 -8.22 -14.79
C SER A 134 -5.75 -8.89 -13.43
N THR A 135 -6.73 -9.78 -13.35
CA THR A 135 -6.93 -10.65 -12.19
C THR A 135 -6.69 -12.10 -12.58
N VAL A 136 -6.21 -12.90 -11.64
CA VAL A 136 -6.04 -14.35 -11.84
C VAL A 136 -7.43 -14.99 -11.83
N LYS A 137 -7.75 -15.74 -12.89
CA LYS A 137 -9.00 -16.51 -12.97
C LYS A 137 -9.09 -17.44 -11.75
N ASN A 138 -10.25 -17.47 -11.09
CA ASN A 138 -10.51 -18.20 -9.84
C ASN A 138 -9.74 -17.68 -8.59
N GLY A 139 -9.06 -16.53 -8.70
CA GLY A 139 -8.42 -15.84 -7.59
C GLY A 139 -6.97 -16.25 -7.32
N SER A 140 -6.34 -15.56 -6.38
CA SER A 140 -4.92 -15.73 -6.04
C SER A 140 -4.56 -17.11 -5.49
N LYS A 141 -5.51 -17.81 -4.86
CA LYS A 141 -5.28 -19.18 -4.38
C LYS A 141 -4.88 -20.13 -5.52
N SER A 142 -5.28 -19.85 -6.77
CA SER A 142 -4.95 -20.71 -7.90
C SER A 142 -3.46 -20.82 -8.20
N TYR A 143 -2.67 -19.74 -8.04
CA TYR A 143 -1.22 -19.83 -8.22
C TYR A 143 -0.54 -20.47 -7.01
N VAL A 144 -1.11 -20.34 -5.80
CA VAL A 144 -0.61 -21.04 -4.61
C VAL A 144 -0.81 -22.54 -4.77
N ASP A 145 -2.01 -22.97 -5.18
CA ASP A 145 -2.31 -24.38 -5.43
C ASP A 145 -1.45 -24.95 -6.57
N ALA A 146 -1.15 -24.14 -7.60
CA ALA A 146 -0.23 -24.53 -8.65
C ALA A 146 1.20 -24.74 -8.13
N PHE A 147 1.70 -23.85 -7.28
CA PHE A 147 3.01 -23.98 -6.65
C PHE A 147 3.08 -25.20 -5.71
N LEU A 148 2.03 -25.45 -4.92
CA LEU A 148 1.99 -26.61 -4.03
C LEU A 148 2.07 -27.94 -4.80
N ARG A 149 1.53 -27.99 -6.02
CA ARG A 149 1.64 -29.18 -6.90
C ARG A 149 3.05 -29.41 -7.46
N THR A 150 3.93 -28.40 -7.42
CA THR A 150 5.32 -28.54 -7.90
C THR A 150 6.29 -28.96 -6.80
N LEU A 151 5.82 -29.09 -5.56
CA LEU A 151 6.66 -29.52 -4.45
C LEU A 151 7.08 -30.99 -4.63
N LEU A 152 8.36 -31.27 -4.40
CA LEU A 152 8.90 -32.64 -4.43
C LEU A 152 8.42 -33.43 -3.20
N GLU A 153 8.47 -34.76 -3.26
CA GLU A 153 7.97 -35.65 -2.19
C GLU A 153 8.60 -35.39 -0.82
N ASN A 154 9.84 -34.90 -0.78
CA ASN A 154 10.58 -34.57 0.43
C ASN A 154 10.28 -33.16 0.98
N HIS A 155 9.39 -32.39 0.34
CA HIS A 155 8.97 -31.07 0.83
C HIS A 155 7.70 -31.20 1.67
N HIS A 156 7.78 -30.72 2.92
CA HIS A 156 6.67 -30.76 3.85
C HIS A 156 6.06 -29.39 4.06
N VAL A 157 4.73 -29.31 3.98
CA VAL A 157 3.96 -28.09 4.24
C VAL A 157 3.23 -28.25 5.57
N HIS A 158 3.61 -27.43 6.55
CA HIS A 158 3.01 -27.43 7.88
C HIS A 158 2.01 -26.28 8.01
N LEU A 159 0.71 -26.60 7.94
CA LEU A 159 -0.38 -25.65 8.16
C LEU A 159 -0.63 -25.45 9.65
N GLU A 160 -1.22 -24.31 10.02
CA GLU A 160 -1.59 -23.95 11.40
C GLU A 160 -0.44 -24.03 12.43
N THR A 161 0.80 -24.07 11.93
CA THR A 161 2.00 -24.26 12.74
C THR A 161 2.69 -22.91 12.93
N LYS A 162 2.26 -22.15 13.96
CA LYS A 162 2.88 -20.86 14.27
C LYS A 162 4.31 -21.06 14.75
N ILE A 163 5.29 -20.56 13.99
CA ILE A 163 6.69 -20.48 14.41
C ILE A 163 6.77 -19.55 15.62
N ARG A 164 7.32 -20.04 16.74
CA ARG A 164 7.43 -19.28 18.00
C ARG A 164 8.80 -18.65 18.18
N ARG A 165 9.86 -19.36 17.80
CA ARG A 165 11.24 -18.91 17.94
C ARG A 165 12.07 -19.55 16.84
N VAL A 166 13.03 -18.79 16.31
CA VAL A 166 14.14 -19.30 15.52
C VAL A 166 15.37 -19.18 16.41
N ARG A 167 16.06 -20.29 16.66
CA ARG A 167 17.35 -20.33 17.36
C ARG A 167 18.39 -20.76 16.37
N ARG A 168 19.58 -20.19 16.47
CA ARG A 168 20.75 -20.81 15.86
C ARG A 168 21.56 -21.54 16.91
N GLU A 169 21.87 -22.79 16.62
CA GLU A 169 23.12 -23.36 17.08
C GLU A 169 24.17 -22.70 16.16
N ASP A 170 24.86 -21.71 16.71
CA ASP A 170 25.83 -20.79 16.09
C ASP A 170 25.23 -19.68 15.16
N ASP A 171 24.77 -18.56 15.79
CA ASP A 171 24.61 -17.12 15.38
C ASP A 171 23.53 -16.50 14.41
N HIS A 172 22.57 -15.70 14.98
CA HIS A 172 21.90 -14.40 14.53
C HIS A 172 20.69 -14.17 13.52
N SER A 173 19.41 -14.44 13.90
CA SER A 173 18.06 -14.68 13.19
C SER A 173 17.15 -13.66 12.46
N ALA A 174 16.20 -13.00 13.13
CA ALA A 174 15.04 -12.21 12.71
C ALA A 174 14.27 -11.67 13.93
N LEU A 175 14.19 -10.35 14.10
CA LEU A 175 13.88 -9.61 15.35
C LEU A 175 12.72 -10.11 16.26
N SER A 176 11.53 -10.48 15.74
CA SER A 176 10.41 -10.93 16.60
C SER A 176 10.41 -12.43 16.88
N LEU A 177 10.97 -13.21 15.96
CA LEU A 177 11.21 -14.65 16.12
C LEU A 177 12.50 -14.92 16.89
N LEU A 178 13.39 -13.93 16.98
CA LEU A 178 14.61 -13.99 17.77
C LEU A 178 14.44 -13.59 19.20
N GLY A 179 13.61 -12.58 19.46
CA GLY A 179 13.66 -11.88 20.73
C GLY A 179 15.08 -11.36 21.01
N ASP A 180 15.64 -11.78 22.14
CA ASP A 180 16.93 -11.31 22.65
C ASP A 180 18.16 -11.72 21.80
N GLU A 181 18.00 -12.65 20.85
CA GLU A 181 19.08 -13.12 19.96
C GLU A 181 19.32 -12.22 18.74
N ALA A 182 18.58 -11.11 18.62
CA ALA A 182 18.72 -10.16 17.51
C ALA A 182 19.99 -9.34 17.60
N THR A 183 20.78 -9.35 16.52
CA THR A 183 21.92 -8.45 16.39
C THR A 183 21.44 -7.01 16.32
N VAL A 184 22.37 -6.10 16.59
CA VAL A 184 22.14 -4.66 16.45
C VAL A 184 21.72 -4.31 15.02
N LEU A 185 22.36 -4.90 14.01
CA LEU A 185 22.05 -4.66 12.59
C LEU A 185 20.66 -5.16 12.21
N GLU A 186 20.27 -6.36 12.65
CA GLU A 186 18.93 -6.89 12.42
C GLU A 186 17.86 -6.04 13.10
N THR A 187 18.13 -5.61 14.33
CA THR A 187 17.23 -4.71 15.06
C THR A 187 17.03 -3.40 14.31
N GLN A 188 18.12 -2.80 13.82
CA GLN A 188 18.08 -1.54 13.08
C GLN A 188 17.37 -1.68 11.73
N ILE A 189 17.73 -2.68 10.93
CA ILE A 189 17.21 -2.84 9.57
C ILE A 189 15.79 -3.40 9.60
N LEU A 190 15.54 -4.49 10.32
CA LEU A 190 14.21 -5.12 10.34
C LEU A 190 13.20 -4.30 11.13
N GLY A 191 13.63 -3.64 12.20
CA GLY A 191 12.79 -2.73 12.99
C GLY A 191 12.31 -1.51 12.21
N SER A 192 12.93 -1.22 11.06
CA SER A 192 12.50 -0.14 10.16
C SER A 192 11.26 -0.49 9.33
N PHE A 193 10.91 -1.78 9.20
CA PHE A 193 9.70 -2.20 8.51
C PHE A 193 8.50 -2.17 9.45
N GLN A 194 7.51 -1.37 9.07
CA GLN A 194 6.30 -1.17 9.86
C GLN A 194 5.09 -1.74 9.13
N ALA A 195 4.07 -2.12 9.89
CA ALA A 195 2.80 -2.56 9.34
C ALA A 195 1.64 -1.76 9.93
N SER A 196 0.57 -1.64 9.14
CA SER A 196 -0.72 -1.12 9.57
C SER A 196 -1.69 -2.28 9.74
N ARG A 197 -2.40 -2.30 10.87
CA ARG A 197 -3.50 -3.25 11.12
C ARG A 197 -4.75 -2.78 10.41
N ASN A 198 -5.33 -3.58 9.53
CA ASN A 198 -6.49 -3.25 8.74
C ASN A 198 -7.61 -4.27 8.99
N GLU A 199 -8.84 -3.79 9.16
CA GLU A 199 -10.01 -4.66 9.27
C GLU A 199 -10.71 -4.77 7.93
N ILE A 200 -10.92 -5.99 7.48
CA ILE A 200 -11.55 -6.26 6.18
C ILE A 200 -12.84 -7.01 6.41
N ALA A 201 -13.92 -6.53 5.79
CA ALA A 201 -15.24 -7.15 5.80
C ALA A 201 -15.69 -7.47 4.37
N LEU A 202 -16.00 -8.73 4.10
CA LEU A 202 -16.72 -9.15 2.90
C LEU A 202 -18.22 -9.10 3.21
N HIS A 203 -19.00 -8.41 2.39
CA HIS A 203 -20.43 -8.24 2.62
C HIS A 203 -21.22 -7.98 1.32
N LEU A 204 -22.55 -7.96 1.45
CA LEU A 204 -23.48 -7.74 0.33
C LEU A 204 -24.22 -6.40 0.40
N ASP A 205 -23.96 -5.57 1.41
CA ASP A 205 -24.58 -4.25 1.59
C ASP A 205 -24.11 -3.22 0.54
N PRO A 206 -24.95 -2.82 -0.44
CA PRO A 206 -24.59 -1.84 -1.44
C PRO A 206 -24.71 -0.40 -0.94
N THR A 207 -25.32 -0.17 0.22
CA THR A 207 -25.58 1.17 0.75
C THR A 207 -24.30 1.86 1.21
N VAL A 208 -23.20 1.12 1.40
CA VAL A 208 -21.88 1.69 1.74
C VAL A 208 -21.27 2.52 0.60
N LEU A 209 -21.72 2.30 -0.64
CA LEU A 209 -21.26 3.05 -1.80
C LEU A 209 -22.00 4.39 -1.94
N SER A 210 -21.38 5.34 -2.63
CA SER A 210 -21.98 6.64 -2.91
C SER A 210 -23.36 6.52 -3.56
N THR A 211 -24.31 7.34 -3.12
CA THR A 211 -25.62 7.50 -3.77
C THR A 211 -25.49 8.10 -5.17
N LYS A 212 -24.43 8.90 -5.41
CA LYS A 212 -24.07 9.42 -6.75
C LYS A 212 -23.42 8.32 -7.58
N LYS A 213 -24.22 7.66 -8.44
CA LYS A 213 -23.76 6.56 -9.31
C LYS A 213 -22.56 6.92 -10.21
N SER A 214 -22.44 8.18 -10.63
CA SER A 214 -21.30 8.68 -11.43
C SER A 214 -19.97 8.64 -10.67
N ALA A 215 -20.02 8.72 -9.33
CA ALA A 215 -18.88 8.64 -8.45
C ALA A 215 -18.64 7.22 -7.90
N GLN A 216 -19.35 6.20 -8.40
CA GLN A 216 -19.05 4.80 -8.06
C GLN A 216 -17.94 4.25 -8.96
N ALA A 217 -16.86 3.80 -8.36
CA ALA A 217 -15.71 3.23 -9.04
C ALA A 217 -15.42 1.80 -8.56
N ALA A 218 -14.34 1.20 -9.07
CA ALA A 218 -13.90 -0.12 -8.63
C ALA A 218 -13.38 -0.06 -7.19
N TRP A 219 -12.62 0.99 -6.85
CA TRP A 219 -12.22 1.34 -5.49
C TRP A 219 -12.87 2.64 -5.06
N ASN A 220 -13.53 2.64 -3.91
CA ASN A 220 -14.28 3.79 -3.40
C ASN A 220 -13.76 4.17 -2.03
N ALA A 221 -12.87 5.16 -1.99
CA ALA A 221 -12.31 5.69 -0.76
C ALA A 221 -13.30 6.62 -0.06
N VAL A 222 -13.39 6.50 1.26
CA VAL A 222 -14.10 7.42 2.13
C VAL A 222 -13.04 8.17 2.93
N VAL A 223 -12.89 9.46 2.64
CA VAL A 223 -11.97 10.32 3.39
C VAL A 223 -12.66 10.81 4.65
N PRO A 224 -12.00 10.73 5.83
CA PRO A 224 -12.54 11.27 7.06
C PRO A 224 -12.89 12.75 6.93
N SER A 225 -13.93 13.16 7.63
CA SER A 225 -14.26 14.56 7.80
C SER A 225 -13.07 15.37 8.32
N VAL A 226 -12.91 16.60 7.81
CA VAL A 226 -11.84 17.51 8.27
C VAL A 226 -12.05 17.93 9.74
N GLN A 227 -13.29 17.81 10.24
CA GLN A 227 -13.66 18.16 11.61
C GLN A 227 -13.52 16.99 12.60
N ASP A 228 -13.23 15.78 12.12
CA ASP A 228 -13.15 14.61 12.99
C ASP A 228 -11.77 14.46 13.65
N THR A 229 -11.74 14.61 14.97
CA THR A 229 -10.57 14.47 15.83
C THR A 229 -10.52 13.16 16.62
N ARG A 230 -11.47 12.23 16.38
CA ARG A 230 -11.57 10.97 17.13
C ARG A 230 -10.30 10.12 16.97
N SER A 231 -9.59 9.91 18.08
CA SER A 231 -8.49 8.95 18.19
C SER A 231 -9.04 7.55 18.43
N ARG A 232 -8.51 6.52 17.75
CA ARG A 232 -8.87 5.12 18.03
C ARG A 232 -8.16 4.64 19.30
N THR A 233 -8.83 3.84 20.13
CA THR A 233 -8.28 3.22 21.35
C THR A 233 -7.50 1.94 21.04
N LYS A 234 -6.21 1.89 21.42
CA LYS A 234 -5.31 0.74 21.19
C LYS A 234 -6.02 -0.59 21.50
N PRO A 235 -6.07 -1.57 20.56
CA PRO A 235 -6.61 -2.88 20.88
C PRO A 235 -5.72 -3.47 21.98
N THR A 236 -6.37 -4.07 22.96
CA THR A 236 -5.71 -4.89 23.96
C THR A 236 -5.18 -6.13 23.26
N PHE A 237 -3.91 -6.09 22.90
CA PHE A 237 -3.16 -7.30 22.61
C PHE A 237 -2.88 -8.02 23.92
N GLY A 238 -2.87 -9.36 23.92
CA GLY A 238 -2.32 -10.08 25.07
C GLY A 238 -0.87 -9.68 25.29
N GLU A 239 -0.38 -9.74 26.53
CA GLU A 239 0.97 -9.31 26.97
C GLU A 239 2.14 -9.90 26.15
N HIS A 240 1.89 -10.87 25.27
CA HIS A 240 2.88 -11.54 24.43
C HIS A 240 2.50 -11.63 22.94
N ASP A 241 1.62 -10.76 22.42
CA ASP A 241 1.39 -10.72 20.97
C ASP A 241 2.58 -10.03 20.25
N PRO A 242 3.42 -10.76 19.48
CA PRO A 242 4.55 -10.17 18.76
C PRO A 242 4.10 -9.14 17.72
N THR A 243 2.82 -9.15 17.33
CA THR A 243 2.26 -8.16 16.41
C THR A 243 2.23 -6.75 17.01
N SER A 244 2.33 -6.62 18.33
CA SER A 244 2.46 -5.32 19.02
C SER A 244 3.74 -4.55 18.63
N LEU A 245 4.82 -5.25 18.27
CA LEU A 245 6.09 -4.65 17.85
C LEU A 245 6.05 -4.11 16.41
N LEU A 246 5.18 -4.68 15.56
CA LEU A 246 5.01 -4.26 14.16
C LEU A 246 4.12 -3.01 14.02
N LEU A 247 3.40 -2.65 15.09
CA LEU A 247 2.42 -1.57 15.11
C LEU A 247 2.97 -0.36 15.86
N SER A 248 3.46 0.63 15.13
CA SER A 248 3.77 1.92 15.74
C SER A 248 2.48 2.59 16.27
N ASN A 249 2.55 3.17 17.48
CA ASN A 249 1.44 3.88 18.12
C ASN A 249 0.87 5.02 17.23
N SER A 250 1.64 5.57 16.28
CA SER A 250 1.20 6.68 15.43
C SER A 250 0.30 6.25 14.26
N TYR A 251 0.43 5.03 13.76
CA TYR A 251 -0.43 4.50 12.69
C TYR A 251 -1.70 3.86 13.22
N TYR A 252 -1.71 3.57 14.52
CA TYR A 252 -2.87 3.04 15.22
C TYR A 252 -3.88 4.13 15.60
N THR A 253 -3.40 5.24 16.16
CA THR A 253 -4.23 6.32 16.74
C THR A 253 -4.91 7.19 15.69
N LYS A 254 -4.34 7.24 14.49
CA LYS A 254 -4.89 8.02 13.36
C LYS A 254 -5.94 7.21 12.61
N ARG A 255 -7.04 7.88 12.25
CA ARG A 255 -8.11 7.24 11.50
C ARG A 255 -7.63 6.79 10.13
N GLN A 256 -7.68 5.48 9.89
CA GLN A 256 -7.42 4.89 8.59
C GLN A 256 -8.51 5.26 7.59
N ILE A 257 -8.13 5.29 6.32
CA ILE A 257 -9.07 5.50 5.22
C ILE A 257 -9.90 4.24 5.05
N CYS A 258 -11.20 4.42 4.89
CA CYS A 258 -12.11 3.35 4.54
C CYS A 258 -12.14 3.21 3.03
N VAL A 259 -12.09 1.99 2.52
CA VAL A 259 -12.12 1.71 1.08
C VAL A 259 -13.15 0.62 0.81
N HIS A 260 -14.07 0.87 -0.10
CA HIS A 260 -15.04 -0.11 -0.58
C HIS A 260 -14.62 -0.59 -1.98
N ASP A 261 -14.30 -1.87 -2.08
CA ASP A 261 -13.95 -2.56 -3.32
C ASP A 261 -15.23 -3.14 -3.92
N ASP A 262 -15.69 -2.58 -5.05
CA ASP A 262 -16.81 -3.12 -5.82
C ASP A 262 -16.31 -4.30 -6.67
N MET A 263 -16.44 -5.51 -6.13
CA MET A 263 -15.88 -6.73 -6.72
C MET A 263 -16.46 -7.03 -8.11
N TYR A 264 -17.62 -6.45 -8.44
CA TYR A 264 -18.17 -6.48 -9.79
C TYR A 264 -17.26 -5.85 -10.82
N ARG A 265 -16.79 -4.64 -10.51
CA ARG A 265 -15.96 -3.84 -11.40
C ARG A 265 -14.52 -4.36 -11.42
N LEU A 266 -14.07 -4.99 -10.33
CA LEU A 266 -12.71 -5.52 -10.21
C LEU A 266 -12.50 -6.91 -10.81
N ARG A 267 -13.47 -7.82 -10.66
CA ARG A 267 -13.31 -9.25 -11.05
C ARG A 267 -14.17 -9.70 -12.22
N SER A 268 -14.85 -8.78 -12.90
CA SER A 268 -15.77 -9.11 -13.98
C SER A 268 -16.78 -10.20 -13.57
N LEU A 269 -17.28 -10.14 -12.33
CA LEU A 269 -18.37 -11.02 -11.88
C LEU A 269 -19.62 -10.76 -12.76
N PRO A 270 -20.56 -11.71 -12.93
CA PRO A 270 -21.73 -11.54 -13.82
C PRO A 270 -22.79 -10.64 -13.19
N TRP A 271 -23.16 -9.46 -13.74
CA TRP A 271 -23.90 -8.36 -13.05
C TRP A 271 -25.09 -8.79 -12.15
N PRO A 272 -25.41 -8.11 -11.03
CA PRO A 272 -26.58 -8.45 -10.21
C PRO A 272 -27.84 -8.58 -11.06
N GLY A 273 -28.53 -9.72 -10.94
CA GLY A 273 -29.69 -10.07 -11.78
C GLY A 273 -29.36 -10.76 -13.11
N LYS A 274 -28.09 -11.01 -13.43
CA LYS A 274 -27.67 -11.86 -14.56
C LYS A 274 -27.49 -13.32 -14.12
N PRO A 275 -27.66 -14.31 -15.02
CA PRO A 275 -27.38 -15.71 -14.72
C PRO A 275 -25.97 -15.91 -14.13
N GLY A 276 -25.88 -16.66 -13.03
CA GLY A 276 -24.62 -16.90 -12.31
C GLY A 276 -24.16 -15.75 -11.40
N SER A 277 -24.95 -14.69 -11.25
CA SER A 277 -24.70 -13.64 -10.26
C SER A 277 -25.01 -14.11 -8.84
N VAL A 278 -24.14 -13.75 -7.89
CA VAL A 278 -24.35 -13.94 -6.45
C VAL A 278 -24.86 -12.67 -5.75
N GLY A 279 -25.37 -11.69 -6.51
CA GLY A 279 -25.66 -10.35 -6.01
C GLY A 279 -24.39 -9.50 -5.86
N ARG A 280 -24.55 -8.24 -5.44
CA ARG A 280 -23.44 -7.28 -5.35
C ARG A 280 -22.51 -7.66 -4.21
N VAL A 281 -21.26 -7.99 -4.54
CA VAL A 281 -20.22 -8.36 -3.56
C VAL A 281 -19.30 -7.17 -3.35
N ILE A 282 -19.13 -6.77 -2.10
CA ILE A 282 -18.25 -5.66 -1.71
C ILE A 282 -17.28 -6.14 -0.65
N VAL A 283 -16.02 -5.72 -0.78
CA VAL A 283 -15.01 -5.87 0.26
C VAL A 283 -14.71 -4.48 0.83
N THR A 284 -14.96 -4.29 2.11
CA THR A 284 -14.69 -3.03 2.80
C THR A 284 -13.49 -3.16 3.69
N LEU A 285 -12.52 -2.27 3.49
CA LEU A 285 -11.35 -2.10 4.34
C LEU A 285 -11.60 -0.94 5.30
N ASN A 286 -11.32 -1.15 6.58
CA ASN A 286 -11.44 -0.20 7.68
C ASN A 286 -12.81 0.52 7.72
N PRO A 287 -13.93 -0.23 7.81
CA PRO A 287 -15.26 0.33 7.72
C PRO A 287 -15.48 1.50 8.70
N VAL A 288 -15.86 2.67 8.17
CA VAL A 288 -16.29 3.82 8.98
C VAL A 288 -17.59 3.50 9.72
N ARG A 289 -18.53 2.89 9.00
CA ARG A 289 -19.77 2.35 9.55
C ARG A 289 -19.80 0.86 9.32
N GLN A 290 -20.40 0.11 10.23
CA GLN A 290 -20.55 -1.32 10.08
C GLN A 290 -21.44 -1.63 8.86
N PRO A 291 -20.95 -2.39 7.86
CA PRO A 291 -21.78 -2.83 6.75
C PRO A 291 -22.81 -3.86 7.21
N ASP A 292 -23.95 -3.91 6.53
CA ASP A 292 -24.92 -4.98 6.72
C ASP A 292 -24.53 -6.25 5.94
N ALA A 293 -25.19 -7.38 6.23
CA ALA A 293 -25.04 -8.65 5.50
C ALA A 293 -23.57 -9.14 5.36
N ILE A 294 -22.80 -9.06 6.44
CA ILE A 294 -21.39 -9.48 6.49
C ILE A 294 -21.27 -11.00 6.37
N GLN A 295 -20.48 -11.45 5.42
CA GLN A 295 -20.16 -12.85 5.17
C GLN A 295 -18.90 -13.28 5.90
N CYS A 296 -17.91 -12.38 6.01
CA CYS A 296 -16.62 -12.70 6.61
C CYS A 296 -15.92 -11.42 7.09
N ARG A 297 -15.20 -11.54 8.22
CA ARG A 297 -14.26 -10.52 8.70
C ARG A 297 -12.87 -11.11 8.86
N ARG A 298 -11.85 -10.34 8.51
CA ARG A 298 -10.44 -10.70 8.69
C ARG A 298 -9.63 -9.47 9.03
N THR A 299 -8.66 -9.63 9.92
CA THR A 299 -7.66 -8.62 10.19
C THR A 299 -6.42 -8.93 9.35
N TYR A 300 -5.92 -7.92 8.63
CA TYR A 300 -4.70 -8.00 7.84
C TYR A 300 -3.67 -6.98 8.34
N TYR A 301 -2.40 -7.29 8.14
CA TYR A 301 -1.30 -6.37 8.43
C TYR A 301 -0.64 -6.01 7.10
N LEU A 302 -0.76 -4.75 6.70
CA LEU A 302 -0.23 -4.24 5.43
C LEU A 302 1.01 -3.40 5.68
N SER A 303 2.08 -3.70 4.96
CA SER A 303 3.35 -2.98 5.09
C SER A 303 3.19 -1.51 4.79
N ILE A 304 3.80 -0.67 5.63
CA ILE A 304 3.88 0.78 5.43
C ILE A 304 5.16 1.09 4.67
N ILE A 305 5.02 1.83 3.57
CA ILE A 305 6.17 2.35 2.84
C ILE A 305 6.57 3.67 3.49
N SER A 306 7.67 3.63 4.25
CA SER A 306 8.23 4.80 4.94
C SER A 306 9.66 5.08 4.49
N SER A 307 10.16 6.28 4.75
CA SER A 307 11.58 6.60 4.53
C SER A 307 12.52 5.57 5.16
N ALA A 308 12.30 5.22 6.43
CA ALA A 308 13.12 4.24 7.14
C ALA A 308 13.03 2.85 6.49
N GLY A 309 11.83 2.39 6.13
CA GLY A 309 11.64 1.10 5.47
C GLY A 309 12.28 1.04 4.08
N VAL A 310 12.24 2.13 3.31
CA VAL A 310 12.89 2.24 2.00
C VAL A 310 14.41 2.17 2.13
N LEU A 311 14.99 2.93 3.06
CA LEU A 311 16.43 2.91 3.32
C LEU A 311 16.90 1.55 3.86
N ALA A 312 16.10 0.92 4.74
CA ALA A 312 16.37 -0.42 5.23
C ALA A 312 16.31 -1.48 4.13
N ALA A 313 15.35 -1.39 3.21
CA ALA A 313 15.24 -2.30 2.07
C ALA A 313 16.46 -2.19 1.13
N ARG A 314 17.01 -0.99 0.92
CA ARG A 314 18.24 -0.77 0.15
C ARG A 314 19.45 -1.47 0.77
N ASN A 315 19.52 -1.50 2.11
CA ASN A 315 20.63 -2.09 2.87
C ASN A 315 20.38 -3.56 3.30
N LEU A 316 19.31 -4.20 2.83
CA LEU A 316 18.98 -5.56 3.27
C LEU A 316 19.98 -6.61 2.80
N ASP A 317 20.80 -6.29 1.80
CA ASP A 317 21.88 -7.14 1.34
C ASP A 317 22.97 -7.34 2.40
N VAL A 318 23.16 -6.37 3.30
CA VAL A 318 24.08 -6.52 4.45
C VAL A 318 23.67 -7.72 5.31
N LEU A 319 22.37 -7.89 5.57
CA LEU A 319 21.85 -9.06 6.30
C LEU A 319 21.88 -10.31 5.42
N ASN A 320 21.34 -10.19 4.20
CA ASN A 320 21.15 -11.34 3.32
C ASN A 320 22.44 -11.88 2.71
N LYS A 321 23.58 -11.19 2.75
CA LYS A 321 24.88 -11.72 2.31
C LYS A 321 25.70 -12.36 3.45
N ALA A 322 25.49 -11.94 4.69
CA ALA A 322 26.36 -12.29 5.80
C ALA A 322 26.08 -13.67 6.42
N ASP A 323 24.82 -14.11 6.45
CA ASP A 323 24.39 -15.16 7.38
C ASP A 323 23.70 -16.36 6.69
N ASN A 324 23.57 -17.46 7.41
CA ASN A 324 22.77 -18.66 7.09
C ASN A 324 21.26 -18.43 7.19
N VAL A 325 20.82 -17.28 7.70
CA VAL A 325 19.41 -16.85 7.60
C VAL A 325 19.25 -15.75 6.58
N SER A 326 18.13 -15.82 5.87
CA SER A 326 17.82 -14.90 4.79
C SER A 326 16.40 -14.41 4.95
N TYR A 327 16.23 -13.14 4.68
CA TYR A 327 15.02 -12.36 4.86
C TYR A 327 14.36 -12.11 3.52
N THR A 328 13.06 -12.40 3.46
CA THR A 328 12.30 -12.23 2.24
C THR A 328 10.86 -11.88 2.52
N GLY A 329 10.26 -11.04 1.67
CA GLY A 329 8.86 -10.70 1.76
C GLY A 329 8.47 -9.52 0.89
N ALA A 330 7.17 -9.31 0.73
CA ALA A 330 6.64 -8.21 -0.07
C ALA A 330 7.05 -6.81 0.47
N TRP A 331 7.36 -6.72 1.76
CA TRP A 331 7.85 -5.50 2.43
C TRP A 331 9.21 -5.01 1.92
N MET A 332 9.96 -5.81 1.16
CA MET A 332 11.21 -5.42 0.51
C MET A 332 11.02 -4.53 -0.73
N GLY A 333 9.78 -4.35 -1.17
CA GLY A 333 9.41 -3.45 -2.26
C GLY A 333 8.09 -2.76 -1.94
N TYR A 334 7.25 -2.56 -2.94
CA TYR A 334 5.98 -1.85 -2.79
C TYR A 334 4.85 -2.62 -2.09
N ALA A 335 5.14 -3.73 -1.39
CA ALA A 335 4.16 -4.60 -0.75
C ALA A 335 3.20 -5.34 -1.70
N PHE A 336 3.62 -5.57 -2.96
CA PHE A 336 2.85 -6.34 -3.95
C PHE A 336 3.36 -7.78 -4.11
N HIS A 337 2.48 -8.67 -4.61
CA HIS A 337 2.78 -10.08 -4.87
C HIS A 337 4.05 -10.30 -5.69
N GLY A 338 4.24 -9.55 -6.78
CA GLY A 338 5.42 -9.68 -7.64
C GLY A 338 6.73 -9.28 -6.95
N GLY A 339 6.68 -8.33 -6.02
CA GLY A 339 7.83 -7.99 -5.17
C GLY A 339 8.14 -9.10 -4.17
N GLY A 340 7.10 -9.67 -3.54
CA GLY A 340 7.26 -10.78 -2.60
C GLY A 340 7.81 -12.06 -3.26
N SER A 341 7.31 -12.43 -4.44
CA SER A 341 7.81 -13.59 -5.17
C SER A 341 9.25 -13.37 -5.66
N GLY A 342 9.57 -12.16 -6.13
CA GLY A 342 10.94 -11.80 -6.54
C GLY A 342 11.92 -11.84 -5.37
N ALA A 343 11.50 -11.37 -4.20
CA ALA A 343 12.28 -11.49 -2.97
C ALA A 343 12.54 -12.95 -2.59
N GLY A 344 11.55 -13.83 -2.72
CA GLY A 344 11.70 -15.26 -2.42
C GLY A 344 12.69 -15.93 -3.37
N LEU A 345 12.61 -15.59 -4.66
CA LEU A 345 13.50 -16.10 -5.69
C LEU A 345 14.96 -15.66 -5.46
N ALA A 346 15.20 -14.41 -5.03
CA ALA A 346 16.54 -13.93 -4.72
C ALA A 346 17.20 -14.74 -3.59
N VAL A 347 16.45 -15.05 -2.54
CA VAL A 347 16.93 -15.91 -1.44
C VAL A 347 17.15 -17.35 -1.91
N ALA A 348 16.24 -17.91 -2.71
CA ALA A 348 16.42 -19.25 -3.28
C ALA A 348 17.68 -19.34 -4.17
N ASN A 349 17.96 -18.29 -4.95
CA ASN A 349 19.18 -18.20 -5.75
C ASN A 349 20.43 -18.14 -4.86
N LYS A 350 20.43 -17.33 -3.79
CA LYS A 350 21.53 -17.33 -2.81
C LYS A 350 21.80 -18.73 -2.27
N ILE A 351 20.76 -19.46 -1.86
CA ILE A 351 20.92 -20.82 -1.33
C ILE A 351 21.53 -21.76 -2.39
N ARG A 352 21.15 -21.59 -3.66
CA ARG A 352 21.60 -22.43 -4.76
C ARG A 352 23.01 -22.10 -5.26
N THR A 353 23.40 -20.82 -5.31
CA THR A 353 24.63 -20.36 -5.97
C THR A 353 25.64 -19.69 -5.04
N GLY A 354 25.25 -19.37 -3.81
CA GLY A 354 26.02 -18.54 -2.88
C GLY A 354 25.92 -17.03 -3.16
N THR A 355 25.31 -16.61 -4.27
CA THR A 355 25.26 -15.19 -4.67
C THR A 355 23.88 -14.60 -4.38
N TYR A 356 23.86 -13.48 -3.66
CA TYR A 356 22.65 -12.71 -3.39
C TYR A 356 22.69 -11.34 -4.08
N GLU A 357 21.65 -11.06 -4.87
CA GLU A 357 21.37 -9.74 -5.43
C GLU A 357 20.13 -9.16 -4.75
N ASN A 358 20.20 -7.90 -4.29
CA ASN A 358 19.07 -7.27 -3.63
C ASN A 358 17.92 -7.03 -4.64
N PRO A 359 16.76 -7.69 -4.49
CA PRO A 359 15.66 -7.56 -5.45
C PRO A 359 14.78 -6.34 -5.14
N THR A 360 15.20 -5.47 -4.23
CA THR A 360 14.40 -4.29 -3.86
C THR A 360 14.12 -3.42 -5.08
N ARG A 361 12.87 -2.93 -5.15
CA ARG A 361 12.45 -2.00 -6.20
C ARG A 361 12.68 -0.54 -5.82
N PHE A 362 13.17 -0.29 -4.59
CA PHE A 362 13.47 1.04 -4.11
C PHE A 362 14.86 1.49 -4.57
N ARG A 363 15.02 1.65 -5.87
CA ARG A 363 16.25 2.17 -6.47
C ARG A 363 16.38 3.68 -6.25
N SER A 364 17.55 4.26 -6.55
CA SER A 364 17.76 5.71 -6.51
C SER A 364 18.75 6.17 -7.57
N GLY A 365 18.61 7.42 -8.03
CA GLY A 365 19.56 8.03 -8.95
C GLY A 365 19.60 7.33 -10.31
N GLU A 366 20.78 7.02 -10.82
CA GLU A 366 21.00 6.39 -12.14
C GLU A 366 20.42 4.97 -12.28
N GLU A 367 19.94 4.38 -11.19
CA GLU A 367 19.30 3.06 -11.18
C GLU A 367 17.79 3.08 -11.50
N LEU A 368 17.18 4.28 -11.57
CA LEU A 368 15.79 4.56 -11.95
C LEU A 368 15.72 5.01 -13.40
#